data_AF-A0A2T5KBA3-F1
#
_entry.id   AF-A0A2T5KBA3-F1
#
_cell.length_a   1.000
_cell.length_b   1.000
_cell.length_c   1.000
_cell.angle_alpha   90.00
_cell.angle_beta   90.00
_cell.angle_gamma   90.00
#
_symmetry.space_group_name_H-M   'P 1'
#
loop_
_entity.id
_entity.type
_entity.pdbx_description
1 polymer ?
#
loop_
_entity_poly.entity_id
_entity_poly.type
_entity_poly.pdbx_seq_one_letter_code
_entity_poly.pdbx_strand_id
1 'polypeptide(L)'
;MTLRFLLTLALLPLPALAQTAGEAPPPAVAGGSAGISEPDAGAGGRLSGPDAGAVRAAPDLHFDESLNDYPTLARADYIFACLAANGQDRNTMRRCACSIDVIASILPYEAYEKAETILAMRLGAGERANLFRIPSTQAGVADLRRAQAEAEMTCF
;
A
#
# COMPACT_ATOMS: atom_id res chain seq x y z
N MET A 1 -2.15 -38.87 -54.43
CA MET A 1 -3.09 -37.97 -53.73
C MET A 1 -2.91 -38.06 -52.20
N THR A 2 -1.67 -38.08 -51.71
CA THR A 2 -1.36 -38.32 -50.28
C THR A 2 -0.17 -37.50 -49.76
N LEU A 3 0.70 -36.98 -50.65
CA LEU A 3 1.89 -36.21 -50.25
C LEU A 3 1.63 -34.70 -50.08
N ARG A 4 0.55 -34.17 -50.68
CA ARG A 4 0.19 -32.75 -50.58
C ARG A 4 -0.50 -32.37 -49.26
N PHE A 5 -1.06 -33.35 -48.54
CA PHE A 5 -1.81 -33.11 -47.30
C PHE A 5 -0.90 -33.05 -46.05
N LEU A 6 0.26 -33.72 -46.09
CA LEU A 6 1.25 -33.68 -45.01
C LEU A 6 2.04 -32.36 -44.98
N LEU A 7 2.26 -31.71 -46.13
CA LEU A 7 3.04 -30.48 -46.18
C LEU A 7 2.29 -29.25 -45.64
N THR A 8 0.96 -29.27 -45.62
CA THR A 8 0.13 -28.18 -45.06
C THR A 8 0.04 -28.18 -43.53
N LEU A 9 0.42 -29.26 -42.85
CA LEU A 9 0.35 -29.32 -41.38
C LEU A 9 1.54 -28.65 -40.66
N ALA A 10 2.65 -28.39 -41.38
CA ALA A 10 3.89 -27.86 -40.78
C ALA A 10 4.01 -26.31 -40.79
N LEU A 11 3.03 -25.59 -41.35
CA LEU A 11 3.08 -24.14 -41.53
C LEU A 11 1.93 -23.39 -40.85
N LEU A 12 1.12 -24.06 -40.04
CA LEU A 12 0.17 -23.38 -39.16
C LEU A 12 0.93 -22.82 -37.95
N PRO A 13 0.97 -21.49 -37.75
CA PRO A 13 1.43 -20.94 -36.48
C PRO A 13 0.46 -21.43 -35.40
N LEU A 14 0.99 -22.14 -34.40
CA LEU A 14 0.24 -22.45 -33.19
C LEU A 14 -0.24 -21.12 -32.60
N PRO A 15 -1.55 -20.90 -32.37
CA PRO A 15 -1.97 -19.84 -31.48
C PRO A 15 -1.51 -20.26 -30.08
N ALA A 16 -0.54 -19.53 -29.54
CA ALA A 16 -0.18 -19.59 -28.15
C ALA A 16 -1.44 -19.32 -27.33
N LEU A 17 -2.02 -20.39 -26.80
CA LEU A 17 -3.05 -20.35 -25.78
C LEU A 17 -2.50 -19.60 -24.57
N ALA A 18 -3.04 -18.41 -24.36
CA ALA A 18 -3.44 -17.89 -23.06
C ALA A 18 -2.64 -18.38 -21.84
N GLN A 19 -1.61 -17.63 -21.48
CA GLN A 19 -1.29 -17.39 -20.07
C GLN A 19 -1.83 -16.00 -19.73
N THR A 20 -3.09 -15.97 -19.32
CA THR A 20 -3.59 -14.86 -18.51
C THR A 20 -2.93 -15.00 -17.14
N ALA A 21 -1.74 -14.45 -16.99
CA ALA A 21 -1.33 -13.95 -15.69
C ALA A 21 -2.43 -12.98 -15.28
N GLY A 22 -3.15 -13.33 -14.21
CA GLY A 22 -4.03 -12.40 -13.54
C GLY A 22 -3.15 -11.27 -13.03
N GLU A 23 -3.12 -10.18 -13.78
CA GLU A 23 -2.84 -8.86 -13.27
C GLU A 23 -3.89 -8.64 -12.17
N ALA A 24 -3.53 -8.94 -10.93
CA ALA A 24 -4.28 -8.43 -9.81
C ALA A 24 -4.24 -6.90 -9.98
N PRO A 25 -5.39 -6.23 -10.15
CA PRO A 25 -5.40 -4.78 -10.24
C PRO A 25 -4.67 -4.25 -8.99
N PRO A 26 -3.85 -3.19 -9.11
CA PRO A 26 -3.33 -2.53 -7.92
C PRO A 26 -4.54 -2.20 -7.03
N PRO A 27 -4.46 -2.40 -5.70
CA PRO A 27 -5.56 -1.98 -4.84
C PRO A 27 -5.84 -0.52 -5.17
N ALA A 28 -7.03 -0.27 -5.68
CA ALA A 28 -7.52 1.08 -5.85
C ALA A 28 -7.64 1.65 -4.44
N VAL A 29 -6.57 2.29 -3.98
CA VAL A 29 -6.61 3.14 -2.80
C VAL A 29 -7.59 4.24 -3.16
N ALA A 30 -8.81 4.07 -2.68
CA ALA A 30 -9.81 5.12 -2.70
C ALA A 30 -9.22 6.26 -1.86
N GLY A 31 -8.63 7.24 -2.55
CA GLY A 31 -8.26 8.53 -1.99
C GLY A 31 -9.52 9.25 -1.55
N GLY A 32 -10.01 8.87 -0.37
CA GLY A 32 -10.97 9.64 0.38
C GLY A 32 -10.20 10.71 1.14
N SER A 33 -10.06 11.89 0.53
CA SER A 33 -9.80 13.11 1.28
C SER A 33 -11.03 13.41 2.14
N ALA A 34 -11.13 12.72 3.28
CA ALA A 34 -11.98 13.18 4.35
C ALA A 34 -11.36 14.46 4.88
N GLY A 35 -11.86 15.59 4.37
CA GLY A 35 -11.65 16.88 5.00
C GLY A 35 -12.02 16.75 6.47
N ILE A 36 -11.05 16.99 7.35
CA ILE A 36 -11.31 17.12 8.78
C ILE A 36 -11.93 18.51 8.93
N SER A 37 -13.25 18.58 8.81
CA SER A 37 -14.01 19.64 9.45
C SER A 37 -13.95 19.40 10.95
N GLU A 38 -13.40 20.38 11.67
CA GLU A 38 -13.39 20.50 13.12
C GLU A 38 -14.73 20.08 13.74
N PRO A 39 -14.76 19.18 14.74
CA PRO A 39 -15.95 19.01 15.54
C PRO A 39 -15.98 20.10 16.61
N ASP A 40 -16.82 21.10 16.36
CA ASP A 40 -17.28 22.05 17.36
C ASP A 40 -17.74 21.32 18.62
N ALA A 41 -17.24 21.81 19.74
CA ALA A 41 -17.63 21.40 21.07
C ALA A 41 -19.13 21.63 21.31
N GLY A 42 -19.84 20.57 21.70
CA GLY A 42 -21.01 20.69 22.58
C GLY A 42 -22.34 20.23 22.00
N ALA A 43 -22.81 19.08 22.47
CA ALA A 43 -24.13 18.92 23.11
C ALA A 43 -24.33 17.44 23.48
N GLY A 44 -24.36 17.16 24.79
CA GLY A 44 -24.54 15.82 25.33
C GLY A 44 -25.90 15.21 24.99
N GLY A 45 -25.89 14.16 24.18
CA GLY A 45 -27.02 13.25 24.01
C GLY A 45 -27.07 12.24 25.16
N ARG A 46 -28.06 12.37 26.05
CA ARG A 46 -28.30 11.41 27.13
C ARG A 46 -28.99 10.17 26.56
N LEU A 47 -28.23 9.10 26.34
CA LEU A 47 -28.79 7.76 26.17
C LEU A 47 -29.01 7.16 27.57
N SER A 48 -30.19 7.39 28.14
CA SER A 48 -30.63 6.73 29.37
C SER A 48 -31.24 5.37 29.03
N GLY A 49 -30.42 4.32 29.02
CA GLY A 49 -30.86 2.93 29.09
C GLY A 49 -30.75 2.40 30.54
N PRO A 50 -31.63 1.50 31.00
CA PRO A 50 -31.62 0.96 32.37
C PRO A 50 -30.43 0.03 32.71
N ASP A 51 -29.50 -0.16 31.78
CA ASP A 51 -28.33 -1.03 31.91
C ASP A 51 -27.02 -0.27 31.67
N ALA A 52 -27.05 1.07 31.85
CA ALA A 52 -25.86 1.93 31.84
C ALA A 52 -24.95 1.66 33.05
N GLY A 53 -24.29 0.50 33.02
CA GLY A 53 -23.12 0.22 33.86
C GLY A 53 -22.10 1.32 33.66
N ALA A 54 -21.50 1.77 34.75
CA ALA A 54 -20.53 2.85 34.79
C ALA A 54 -19.32 2.55 33.88
N VAL A 55 -19.38 3.01 32.63
CA VAL A 55 -18.20 3.13 31.78
C VAL A 55 -17.38 4.25 32.41
N ARG A 56 -16.33 3.88 33.15
CA ARG A 56 -15.30 4.85 33.54
C ARG A 56 -14.77 5.48 32.25
N ALA A 57 -14.75 6.81 32.20
CA ALA A 57 -14.02 7.51 31.14
C ALA A 57 -12.63 6.89 31.04
N ALA A 58 -12.26 6.43 29.84
CA ALA A 58 -10.91 5.94 29.61
C ALA A 58 -9.94 7.08 29.96
N PRO A 59 -8.82 6.79 30.65
CA PRO A 59 -7.79 7.81 30.84
C PRO A 59 -7.33 8.32 29.48
N ASP A 60 -7.01 9.61 29.40
CA ASP A 60 -6.35 10.19 28.23
C ASP A 60 -5.00 9.50 28.06
N LEU A 61 -4.98 8.46 27.22
CA LEU A 61 -3.75 7.81 26.80
C LEU A 61 -3.06 8.78 25.83
N HIS A 62 -2.15 9.59 26.37
CA HIS A 62 -1.21 10.33 25.55
C HIS A 62 -0.27 9.31 24.90
N PHE A 63 -0.58 8.96 23.65
CA PHE A 63 0.37 8.31 22.76
C PHE A 63 1.34 9.40 22.31
N ASP A 64 2.64 9.19 22.52
CA ASP A 64 3.64 10.07 21.94
C ASP A 64 3.46 10.03 20.43
N GLU A 65 3.06 11.15 19.84
CA GLU A 65 2.84 11.27 18.40
C GLU A 65 4.13 10.93 17.64
N SER A 66 5.30 11.19 18.28
CA SER A 66 6.62 10.85 17.76
C SER A 66 6.92 9.34 17.73
N LEU A 67 6.14 8.49 18.42
CA LEU A 67 6.26 7.02 18.32
C LEU A 67 5.36 6.45 17.21
N ASN A 68 4.41 7.25 16.70
CA ASN A 68 3.43 6.84 15.71
C ASN A 68 3.26 7.89 14.60
N ASP A 69 4.37 8.36 14.02
CA ASP A 69 4.35 9.36 12.93
C ASP A 69 3.54 8.90 11.71
N TYR A 70 3.31 7.59 11.57
CA TYR A 70 2.49 7.00 10.51
C TYR A 70 1.13 6.59 11.06
N PRO A 71 0.02 7.04 10.41
CA PRO A 71 -1.33 6.61 10.75
C PRO A 71 -1.46 5.08 10.75
N THR A 72 -2.23 4.54 11.69
CA THR A 72 -2.45 3.08 11.81
C THR A 72 -2.95 2.46 10.51
N LEU A 73 -3.81 3.17 9.78
CA LEU A 73 -4.31 2.71 8.48
C LEU A 73 -3.18 2.53 7.46
N ALA A 74 -2.30 3.52 7.33
CA ALA A 74 -1.16 3.44 6.41
C ALA A 74 -0.19 2.30 6.76
N ARG A 75 0.05 2.08 8.06
CA ARG A 75 0.85 0.95 8.53
C ARG A 75 0.20 -0.39 8.16
N ALA A 76 -1.11 -0.51 8.36
CA ALA A 76 -1.84 -1.73 8.04
C ALA A 76 -1.82 -2.02 6.54
N ASP A 77 -2.07 -1.00 5.71
CA ASP A 77 -2.06 -1.13 4.24
C ASP A 77 -0.68 -1.58 3.73
N TYR A 78 0.40 -0.98 4.26
CA TYR A 78 1.76 -1.41 3.96
C TYR A 78 2.00 -2.87 4.36
N ILE A 79 1.57 -3.29 5.56
CA ILE A 79 1.75 -4.67 6.03
C ILE A 79 1.01 -5.65 5.12
N PHE A 80 -0.23 -5.33 4.69
CA PHE A 80 -0.97 -6.19 3.76
C PHE A 80 -0.29 -6.29 2.39
N ALA A 81 0.24 -5.18 1.87
CA ALA A 81 1.01 -5.19 0.62
C ALA A 81 2.30 -6.00 0.75
N CYS A 82 3.04 -5.85 1.86
CA CYS A 82 4.26 -6.60 2.12
C CYS A 82 4.01 -8.12 2.24
N LEU A 83 2.93 -8.51 2.92
CA LEU A 83 2.52 -9.92 3.02
C LEU A 83 2.16 -10.51 1.65
N ALA A 84 1.52 -9.73 0.77
CA ALA A 84 1.20 -10.17 -0.57
C ALA A 84 2.46 -10.46 -1.42
N ALA A 85 3.57 -9.75 -1.16
CA ALA A 85 4.83 -9.92 -1.88
C ALA A 85 5.73 -11.03 -1.30
N ASN A 86 5.68 -11.27 0.02
CA ASN A 86 6.66 -12.11 0.72
C ASN A 86 6.10 -13.38 1.37
N GLY A 87 4.77 -13.47 1.54
CA GLY A 87 4.10 -14.60 2.19
C GLY A 87 3.13 -14.18 3.29
N GLN A 88 2.09 -14.99 3.51
CA GLN A 88 0.97 -14.68 4.42
C GLN A 88 1.02 -15.45 5.74
N ASP A 89 2.20 -15.59 6.34
CA ASP A 89 2.37 -16.23 7.64
C ASP A 89 2.75 -15.24 8.75
N ARG A 90 2.64 -15.69 10.02
CA ARG A 90 2.89 -14.84 11.19
C ARG A 90 4.35 -14.36 11.33
N ASN A 91 5.32 -15.11 10.82
CA ASN A 91 6.71 -14.68 10.84
C ASN A 91 6.94 -13.57 9.81
N THR A 92 6.44 -13.73 8.59
CA THR A 92 6.49 -12.68 7.56
C THR A 92 5.77 -11.42 8.01
N MET A 93 4.60 -11.54 8.65
CA MET A 93 3.90 -10.39 9.25
C MET A 93 4.77 -9.62 10.25
N ARG A 94 5.56 -10.32 11.08
CA ARG A 94 6.48 -9.69 12.03
C ARG A 94 7.59 -8.91 11.32
N ARG A 95 8.13 -9.46 10.23
CA ARG A 95 9.15 -8.79 9.39
C ARG A 95 8.58 -7.59 8.65
N CYS A 96 7.38 -7.71 8.09
CA CYS A 96 6.66 -6.60 7.47
C CYS A 96 6.36 -5.46 8.45
N ALA A 97 5.97 -5.78 9.68
CA ALA A 97 5.80 -4.79 10.74
C ALA A 97 7.14 -4.09 11.09
N CYS A 98 8.22 -4.86 11.26
CA CYS A 98 9.56 -4.30 11.44
C CYS A 98 9.95 -3.36 10.30
N SER A 99 9.67 -3.74 9.05
CA SER A 99 10.04 -2.96 7.87
C SER A 99 9.40 -1.58 7.84
N ILE A 100 8.09 -1.47 8.16
CA ILE A 100 7.42 -0.16 8.20
C ILE A 100 7.89 0.71 9.37
N ASP A 101 8.28 0.10 10.49
CA ASP A 101 8.86 0.83 11.63
C ASP A 101 10.23 1.42 11.28
N VAL A 102 11.07 0.67 10.57
CA VAL A 102 12.37 1.19 10.08
C VAL A 102 12.15 2.32 9.07
N ILE A 103 11.22 2.17 8.12
CA ILE A 103 10.91 3.23 7.15
C ILE A 103 10.45 4.50 7.88
N ALA A 104 9.54 4.37 8.85
CA ALA A 104 9.03 5.50 9.61
C ALA A 104 10.11 6.22 10.44
N SER A 105 11.16 5.51 10.86
CA SER A 105 12.29 6.12 11.58
C SER A 105 13.20 6.99 10.70
N ILE A 106 13.15 6.81 9.38
CA ILE A 106 14.03 7.49 8.40
C ILE A 106 13.28 8.56 7.64
N LEU A 107 12.00 8.32 7.31
CA LEU A 107 11.22 9.14 6.40
C LEU A 107 9.93 9.63 7.08
N PRO A 108 9.65 10.94 7.09
CA PRO A 108 8.39 11.46 7.63
C PRO A 108 7.21 11.06 6.74
N TYR A 109 6.03 10.89 7.33
CA TYR A 109 4.83 10.37 6.65
C TYR A 109 4.45 11.16 5.38
N GLU A 110 4.54 12.49 5.42
CA GLU A 110 4.23 13.32 4.25
C GLU A 110 5.15 13.02 3.04
N ALA A 111 6.43 12.72 3.29
CA ALA A 111 7.37 12.36 2.23
C ALA A 111 7.11 10.95 1.71
N TYR A 112 6.72 10.03 2.60
CA TYR A 112 6.29 8.67 2.24
C TYR A 112 5.06 8.68 1.33
N GLU A 113 3.99 9.36 1.73
CA GLU A 113 2.73 9.41 0.97
C GLU A 113 2.94 9.99 -0.44
N LYS A 114 3.73 11.07 -0.54
CA LYS A 114 4.11 11.67 -1.83
C LYS A 114 4.87 10.69 -2.71
N ALA A 115 5.89 10.03 -2.15
CA ALA A 115 6.72 9.07 -2.89
C ALA A 115 5.91 7.84 -3.33
N GLU A 116 5.05 7.30 -2.47
CA GLU A 116 4.15 6.19 -2.81
C GLU A 116 3.16 6.58 -3.91
N THR A 117 2.58 7.78 -3.84
CA THR A 117 1.68 8.30 -4.87
C THR A 117 2.39 8.37 -6.23
N ILE A 118 3.62 8.89 -6.25
CA ILE A 118 4.42 8.93 -7.48
C ILE A 118 4.68 7.51 -8.02
N LEU A 119 5.00 6.55 -7.15
CA LEU A 119 5.22 5.15 -7.56
C LEU A 119 3.94 4.50 -8.08
N ALA A 120 2.79 4.74 -7.44
CA ALA A 120 1.49 4.24 -7.89
C ALA A 120 1.13 4.79 -9.29
N MET A 121 1.35 6.09 -9.53
CA MET A 121 1.08 6.71 -10.83
C MET A 121 1.96 6.14 -11.96
N ARG A 122 3.14 5.59 -11.64
CA ARG A 122 3.99 4.89 -12.63
C ARG A 122 3.47 3.54 -13.07
N LEU A 123 2.60 2.91 -12.30
CA LEU A 123 1.99 1.63 -12.67
C LEU A 123 0.93 1.83 -13.76
N GLY A 124 0.45 3.06 -13.96
CA GLY A 124 -0.45 3.40 -15.06
C GLY A 124 0.16 3.23 -16.46
N ALA A 125 -0.70 3.15 -17.46
CA ALA A 125 -0.31 3.04 -18.86
C ALA A 125 -0.43 4.38 -19.62
N GLY A 126 0.29 4.49 -20.74
CA GLY A 126 0.24 5.63 -21.66
C GLY A 126 1.09 6.84 -21.24
N GLU A 127 0.96 7.92 -22.00
CA GLU A 127 1.84 9.09 -21.90
C GLU A 127 1.77 9.80 -20.54
N ARG A 128 0.63 9.73 -19.86
CA ARG A 128 0.45 10.34 -18.53
C ARG A 128 1.33 9.68 -17.47
N ALA A 129 1.59 8.38 -17.59
CA ALA A 129 2.47 7.68 -16.66
C ALA A 129 3.95 8.04 -16.89
N ASN A 130 4.35 8.40 -18.12
CA ASN A 130 5.71 8.85 -18.43
C ASN A 130 6.07 10.13 -17.68
N LEU A 131 5.10 11.02 -17.43
CA LEU A 131 5.30 12.24 -16.64
C LEU A 131 5.75 11.98 -15.20
N PHE A 132 5.45 10.80 -14.64
CA PHE A 132 5.87 10.45 -13.28
C PHE A 132 7.22 9.71 -13.23
N ARG A 133 7.82 9.41 -14.38
CA ARG A 133 9.12 8.72 -14.50
C ARG A 133 10.30 9.69 -14.70
N ILE A 134 10.04 10.93 -15.13
CA ILE A 134 11.08 11.94 -15.36
C ILE A 134 11.69 12.48 -14.06
N PRO A 135 12.96 12.96 -14.05
CA PRO A 135 13.65 13.43 -12.85
C PRO A 135 12.91 14.51 -12.05
N SER A 136 12.19 15.41 -12.71
CA SER A 136 11.50 16.54 -12.06
C SER A 136 10.32 16.12 -11.17
N THR A 137 9.78 14.91 -11.33
CA THR A 137 8.64 14.38 -10.54
C THR A 137 9.06 13.29 -9.56
N GLN A 138 10.37 13.13 -9.32
CA GLN A 138 10.95 12.06 -8.50
C GLN A 138 11.24 12.48 -7.05
N ALA A 139 10.70 13.61 -6.61
CA ALA A 139 10.93 14.13 -5.27
C ALA A 139 10.57 13.06 -4.21
N GLY A 140 11.49 12.81 -3.27
CA GLY A 140 11.32 11.84 -2.18
C GLY A 140 11.37 10.36 -2.58
N VAL A 141 11.33 10.01 -3.88
CA VAL A 141 11.37 8.60 -4.31
C VAL A 141 12.72 7.95 -4.00
N ALA A 142 13.82 8.69 -4.18
CA ALA A 142 15.16 8.20 -3.84
C ALA A 142 15.30 7.93 -2.32
N ASP A 143 14.72 8.81 -1.49
CA ASP A 143 14.76 8.68 -0.04
C ASP A 143 13.89 7.49 0.43
N LEU A 144 12.70 7.32 -0.15
CA LEU A 144 11.87 6.13 0.10
C LEU A 144 12.59 4.84 -0.31
N ARG A 145 13.26 4.81 -1.46
CA ARG A 145 14.01 3.63 -1.92
C ARG A 145 15.21 3.33 -1.01
N ARG A 146 15.87 4.36 -0.47
CA ARG A 146 16.92 4.19 0.53
C ARG A 146 16.34 3.59 1.83
N ALA A 147 15.26 4.15 2.35
CA ALA A 147 14.62 3.65 3.56
C ALA A 147 14.13 2.20 3.40
N GLN A 148 13.57 1.84 2.23
CA GLN A 148 13.19 0.47 1.89
C GLN A 148 14.38 -0.48 1.86
N ALA A 149 15.52 -0.06 1.32
CA ALA A 149 16.73 -0.89 1.31
C ALA A 149 17.28 -1.13 2.72
N GLU A 150 17.23 -0.12 3.60
CA GLU A 150 17.62 -0.27 4.99
C GLU A 150 16.68 -1.19 5.77
N ALA A 151 15.38 -1.06 5.53
CA ALA A 151 14.36 -1.93 6.11
C ALA A 151 14.53 -3.39 5.65
N GLU A 152 14.83 -3.63 4.38
CA GLU A 152 15.12 -4.97 3.84
C GLU A 152 16.31 -5.59 4.58
N MET A 153 17.44 -4.88 4.64
CA MET A 153 18.66 -5.38 5.31
C MET A 153 18.48 -5.63 6.81
N THR A 154 17.58 -4.89 7.46
CA THR A 154 17.38 -4.96 8.91
C THR A 154 16.35 -6.02 9.32
N CYS A 155 15.29 -6.18 8.52
CA CYS A 155 14.10 -6.93 8.92
C CYS A 155 13.92 -8.26 8.14
N PHE A 156 14.54 -8.42 6.97
CA PHE A 156 14.43 -9.62 6.13
C PHE A 156 15.73 -10.42 6.13
#